data_AF-A0A372DEV2-F1
#
_entry.id   AF-A0A372DEV2-F1
#
_cell.length_a   1.000
_cell.length_b   1.000
_cell.length_c   1.000
_cell.angle_alpha   90.00
_cell.angle_beta   90.00
_cell.angle_gamma   90.00
#
_symmetry.space_group_name_H-M   'P 1'
#
loop_
_entity.id
_entity.type
_entity.pdbx_description
1 polymer ?
#
loop_
_entity_poly.entity_id
_entity_poly.type
_entity_poly.pdbx_seq_one_letter_code
_entity_poly.pdbx_strand_id
1 'polypeptide(L)'
;MSQCRRGRSPLQQLWIASWAIGLVGCASGRTLSFPFDAAGANPNSLNSAFSETSPAVAGRFLVFVSDRRGSQDVLLYDLQERRAIELPELNAFDTIAASPSISSDGRWIAFSASRQGRTDIYLYDRTTNQLRNLTQALQLETRNPQLSADGSRIAFEIERSGQWDIAIYTRDGQPINVP
;
A
#
# COMPACT_ATOMS: atom_id res chain seq x y z
N MET A 1 -56.70 59.60 -19.46
CA MET A 1 -55.73 59.39 -18.36
C MET A 1 -54.31 59.46 -18.94
N SER A 2 -53.54 60.46 -18.48
CA SER A 2 -52.07 60.60 -18.42
C SER A 2 -51.22 59.84 -19.47
N GLN A 3 -50.74 60.51 -20.52
CA GLN A 3 -49.46 61.24 -20.64
C GLN A 3 -48.18 60.40 -20.57
N CYS A 4 -47.57 60.26 -21.76
CA CYS A 4 -46.17 59.96 -22.05
C CYS A 4 -45.25 61.09 -21.54
N ARG A 5 -44.12 60.77 -20.88
CA ARG A 5 -43.04 61.73 -20.58
C ARG A 5 -41.69 61.28 -21.17
N ARG A 6 -41.10 62.23 -21.90
CA ARG A 6 -39.69 62.40 -22.34
C ARG A 6 -38.74 62.17 -21.14
N GLY A 7 -37.55 61.58 -21.22
CA GLY A 7 -36.44 61.79 -22.16
C GLY A 7 -35.39 62.71 -21.53
N ARG A 8 -34.18 62.20 -21.25
CA ARG A 8 -32.87 62.92 -21.28
C ARG A 8 -31.69 61.96 -20.96
N SER A 9 -30.65 62.08 -21.78
CA SER A 9 -29.39 61.32 -21.87
C SER A 9 -28.25 62.00 -21.08
N PRO A 10 -26.96 61.78 -21.40
CA PRO A 10 -26.07 60.76 -20.85
C PRO A 10 -24.93 61.39 -20.01
N LEU A 11 -24.27 60.62 -19.15
CA LEU A 11 -22.96 61.03 -18.62
C LEU A 11 -21.97 59.87 -18.72
N GLN A 12 -20.97 60.13 -19.57
CA GLN A 12 -19.75 59.37 -19.71
C GLN A 12 -18.94 59.47 -18.42
N GLN A 13 -18.44 58.35 -17.91
CA GLN A 13 -17.24 58.32 -17.09
C GLN A 13 -16.34 57.17 -17.55
N LEU A 14 -15.06 57.50 -17.61
CA LEU A 14 -13.97 56.87 -18.32
C LEU A 14 -12.95 56.35 -17.28
N TRP A 15 -12.35 55.19 -17.57
CA TRP A 15 -11.16 54.55 -16.96
C TRP A 15 -11.35 54.02 -15.52
N ILE A 16 -10.91 52.80 -15.16
CA ILE A 16 -9.54 52.26 -15.26
C ILE A 16 -9.60 50.75 -15.53
N ALA A 17 -8.75 50.28 -16.45
CA ALA A 17 -8.48 48.87 -16.66
C ALA A 17 -7.66 48.30 -15.50
N SER A 18 -8.29 47.57 -14.59
CA SER A 18 -7.58 46.71 -13.65
C SER A 18 -7.17 45.43 -14.37
N TRP A 19 -5.92 45.38 -14.82
CA TRP A 19 -5.25 44.14 -15.14
C TRP A 19 -5.12 43.32 -13.87
N ALA A 20 -6.11 42.47 -13.59
CA ALA A 20 -5.86 41.32 -12.75
C ALA A 20 -4.94 40.40 -13.57
N ILE A 21 -3.63 40.51 -13.32
CA ILE A 21 -2.69 39.45 -13.67
C ILE A 21 -3.13 38.24 -12.83
N GLY A 22 -4.04 37.44 -13.40
CA GLY A 22 -4.29 36.11 -12.91
C GLY A 22 -2.98 35.37 -13.05
N LEU A 23 -2.28 35.14 -11.94
CA LEU A 23 -1.29 34.09 -11.89
C LEU A 23 -2.06 32.80 -12.13
N VAL A 24 -2.17 32.40 -13.40
CA VAL A 24 -2.46 31.03 -13.78
C VAL A 24 -1.21 30.25 -13.38
N GLY A 25 -1.11 29.98 -12.08
CA GLY A 25 -0.22 28.96 -11.59
C GLY A 25 -0.71 27.66 -12.20
N CYS A 26 0.02 27.14 -13.18
CA CYS A 26 -0.14 25.78 -13.66
C CYS A 26 0.11 24.84 -12.49
N ALA A 27 -0.93 24.52 -11.73
CA ALA A 27 -0.93 23.34 -10.88
C ALA A 27 -1.10 22.10 -11.77
N SER A 28 -0.12 21.85 -12.63
CA SER A 28 0.07 20.54 -13.25
C SER A 28 0.80 19.61 -12.28
N GLY A 29 0.41 19.65 -11.01
CA GLY A 29 0.61 18.55 -10.09
C GLY A 29 -0.50 17.56 -10.39
N ARG A 30 -0.28 16.66 -11.35
CA ARG A 30 -1.18 15.54 -11.57
C ARG A 30 -0.99 14.56 -10.42
N THR A 31 -1.45 14.93 -9.22
CA THR A 31 -1.69 13.98 -8.15
C THR A 31 -2.65 12.95 -8.72
N LEU A 32 -2.17 11.72 -8.87
CA LEU A 32 -3.05 10.62 -9.21
C LEU A 32 -4.00 10.47 -8.03
N SER A 33 -5.24 10.92 -8.20
CA SER A 33 -6.32 10.62 -7.28
C SER A 33 -6.67 9.15 -7.44
N PHE A 34 -5.99 8.31 -6.68
CA PHE A 34 -6.47 6.95 -6.46
C PHE A 34 -7.81 7.01 -5.72
N PRO A 35 -8.68 5.99 -5.88
CA PRO A 35 -9.87 5.88 -5.06
C PRO A 35 -9.47 6.05 -3.58
N PHE A 36 -10.02 7.09 -2.95
CA PHE A 36 -9.83 7.39 -1.54
C PHE A 36 -11.17 7.18 -0.87
N ASP A 37 -11.18 6.27 0.10
CA ASP A 37 -12.37 5.99 0.89
C ASP A 37 -12.23 6.60 2.28
N ALA A 38 -12.85 7.77 2.45
CA ALA A 38 -12.83 8.50 3.71
C ALA A 38 -13.46 7.69 4.87
N ALA A 39 -14.39 6.78 4.58
CA ALA A 39 -15.05 5.96 5.59
C ALA A 39 -14.28 4.66 5.91
N GLY A 40 -13.34 4.25 5.05
CA GLY A 40 -12.63 2.97 5.11
C GLY A 40 -13.53 1.71 5.02
N ALA A 41 -14.79 1.88 4.64
CA ALA A 41 -15.78 0.81 4.52
C ALA A 41 -15.72 0.08 3.17
N ASN A 42 -15.12 0.69 2.14
CA ASN A 42 -14.95 0.12 0.81
C ASN A 42 -13.72 -0.80 0.79
N PRO A 43 -13.91 -2.13 0.76
CA PRO A 43 -12.78 -3.06 0.73
C PRO A 43 -11.94 -2.93 -0.54
N ASN A 44 -12.50 -2.38 -1.63
CA ASN A 44 -11.81 -2.18 -2.91
C ASN A 44 -11.07 -0.85 -3.00
N SER A 45 -11.05 -0.02 -1.96
CA SER A 45 -10.30 1.23 -2.00
C SER A 45 -8.81 0.97 -1.84
N LEU A 46 -7.97 1.65 -2.63
CA LEU A 46 -6.52 1.59 -2.41
C LEU A 46 -6.17 2.36 -1.13
N ASN A 47 -6.61 3.61 -1.03
CA ASN A 47 -6.35 4.48 0.11
C ASN A 47 -7.60 4.67 0.97
N SER A 48 -7.40 4.91 2.26
CA SER A 48 -8.47 5.27 3.19
C SER A 48 -7.99 6.30 4.23
N ALA A 49 -8.84 6.65 5.19
CA ALA A 49 -8.45 7.51 6.32
C ALA A 49 -7.56 6.79 7.37
N PHE A 50 -7.30 5.50 7.17
CA PHE A 50 -6.52 4.62 8.05
C PHE A 50 -5.03 4.57 7.62
N SER A 51 -4.18 3.97 8.45
CA SER A 51 -2.73 3.93 8.24
C SER A 51 -2.36 2.88 7.20
N GLU A 52 -1.88 3.33 6.03
CA GLU A 52 -1.44 2.46 4.95
C GLU A 52 0.07 2.55 4.78
N THR A 53 0.77 1.44 5.02
CA THR A 53 2.24 1.45 5.15
C THR A 53 2.90 0.28 4.45
N SER A 54 4.23 0.30 4.37
CA SER A 54 5.05 -0.80 3.85
C SER A 54 4.62 -1.32 2.47
N PRO A 55 4.45 -0.45 1.44
CA PRO A 55 4.04 -0.90 0.12
C PRO A 55 5.16 -1.69 -0.58
N ALA A 56 4.80 -2.77 -1.26
CA ALA A 56 5.65 -3.49 -2.20
C ALA A 56 4.88 -3.82 -3.48
N VAL A 57 5.56 -3.73 -4.62
CA VAL A 57 4.95 -3.94 -5.94
C VAL A 57 5.73 -4.98 -6.73
N ALA A 58 5.01 -5.90 -7.38
CA ALA A 58 5.58 -6.81 -8.37
C ALA A 58 4.54 -7.15 -9.44
N GLY A 59 4.94 -7.12 -10.71
CA GLY A 59 4.02 -7.30 -11.82
C GLY A 59 2.86 -6.30 -11.77
N ARG A 60 1.62 -6.80 -11.73
CA ARG A 60 0.39 -6.00 -11.63
C ARG A 60 -0.12 -5.82 -10.20
N PHE A 61 0.60 -6.33 -9.21
CA PHE A 61 0.12 -6.45 -7.85
C PHE A 61 0.84 -5.48 -6.91
N LEU A 62 0.08 -4.85 -6.03
CA LEU A 62 0.57 -4.04 -4.92
C LEU A 62 0.13 -4.71 -3.63
N VAL A 63 1.08 -5.02 -2.75
CA VAL A 63 0.83 -5.50 -1.39
C VAL A 63 1.24 -4.41 -0.40
N PHE A 64 0.48 -4.24 0.68
CA PHE A 64 0.74 -3.22 1.69
C PHE A 64 0.09 -3.61 3.02
N VAL A 65 0.46 -2.93 4.09
CA VAL A 65 -0.15 -3.08 5.41
C VAL A 65 -1.20 -1.99 5.60
N SER A 66 -2.36 -2.36 6.16
CA SER A 66 -3.45 -1.44 6.48
C SER A 66 -4.03 -1.74 7.86
N ASP A 67 -4.32 -0.71 8.65
CA ASP A 67 -5.05 -0.84 9.92
C ASP A 67 -6.57 -0.61 9.81
N ARG A 68 -7.11 -0.51 8.58
CA ARG A 68 -8.53 -0.20 8.32
C ARG A 68 -9.55 -1.21 8.85
N ARG A 69 -9.10 -2.41 9.26
CA ARG A 69 -9.94 -3.47 9.85
C ARG A 69 -9.76 -3.62 11.36
N GLY A 70 -9.02 -2.70 12.00
CA GLY A 70 -8.74 -2.72 13.44
C GLY A 70 -7.49 -3.50 13.85
N SER A 71 -6.82 -4.14 12.88
CA SER A 71 -5.54 -4.85 13.01
C SER A 71 -4.61 -4.46 11.87
N GLN A 72 -3.29 -4.56 12.06
CA GLN A 72 -2.32 -4.40 10.97
C GLN A 72 -2.38 -5.61 10.04
N ASP A 73 -3.20 -5.50 9.01
CA ASP A 73 -3.48 -6.54 8.03
C ASP A 73 -2.66 -6.34 6.76
N VAL A 74 -2.27 -7.43 6.11
CA VAL A 74 -1.73 -7.38 4.75
C VAL A 74 -2.89 -7.37 3.76
N LEU A 75 -2.91 -6.37 2.88
CA LEU A 75 -3.86 -6.23 1.78
C LEU A 75 -3.14 -6.39 0.44
N LEU A 76 -3.88 -6.95 -0.53
CA LEU A 76 -3.45 -7.08 -1.92
C LEU A 76 -4.37 -6.26 -2.82
N TYR A 77 -3.78 -5.47 -3.70
CA TYR A 77 -4.49 -4.67 -4.68
C TYR A 77 -4.01 -5.00 -6.09
N ASP A 78 -4.97 -5.18 -6.99
CA ASP A 78 -4.73 -5.37 -8.40
C ASP A 78 -4.70 -4.02 -9.12
N LEU A 79 -3.55 -3.63 -9.65
CA LEU A 79 -3.36 -2.35 -10.32
C LEU A 79 -4.09 -2.27 -11.68
N GLN A 80 -4.31 -3.41 -12.33
CA GLN A 80 -4.95 -3.48 -13.64
C GLN A 80 -6.48 -3.54 -13.50
N GLU A 81 -7.00 -4.36 -12.58
CA GLU A 81 -8.43 -4.46 -12.30
C GLU A 81 -8.94 -3.36 -11.35
N ARG A 82 -8.03 -2.63 -10.71
CA ARG A 82 -8.32 -1.54 -9.77
C ARG A 82 -9.26 -1.96 -8.65
N ARG A 83 -8.94 -3.09 -8.02
CA ARG A 83 -9.70 -3.65 -6.91
C ARG A 83 -8.80 -4.37 -5.93
N ALA A 84 -9.27 -4.49 -4.70
CA ALA A 84 -8.62 -5.36 -3.73
C ALA A 84 -8.88 -6.83 -4.05
N ILE A 85 -7.95 -7.68 -3.64
CA ILE A 85 -8.03 -9.12 -3.72
C ILE A 85 -8.10 -9.66 -2.29
N GLU A 86 -9.06 -10.53 -2.03
CA GLU A 86 -9.16 -11.22 -0.74
C GLU A 86 -8.02 -12.22 -0.56
N LEU A 87 -7.53 -12.31 0.68
CA LEU A 87 -6.48 -13.24 1.09
C LEU A 87 -7.01 -14.09 2.26
N PRO A 88 -7.80 -15.14 1.97
CA PRO A 88 -8.33 -16.03 3.01
C PRO A 88 -7.20 -16.56 3.91
N GLU A 89 -7.48 -16.75 5.19
CA GLU A 89 -6.51 -17.24 6.20
C GLU A 89 -5.28 -16.34 6.48
N LEU A 90 -4.87 -15.46 5.56
CA LEU A 90 -3.65 -14.69 5.70
C LEU A 90 -3.69 -13.72 6.89
N ASN A 91 -4.85 -13.13 7.21
CA ASN A 91 -5.01 -12.23 8.36
C ASN A 91 -5.81 -12.87 9.52
N ALA A 92 -5.99 -14.19 9.52
CA ALA A 92 -6.90 -14.86 10.46
C ALA A 92 -6.31 -15.07 11.87
N PHE A 93 -5.03 -14.77 12.07
CA PHE A 93 -4.31 -15.03 13.32
C PHE A 93 -3.88 -13.71 13.96
N ASP A 94 -4.03 -13.62 15.29
CA ASP A 94 -3.75 -12.42 16.10
C ASP A 94 -2.25 -12.05 16.08
N THR A 95 -1.87 -11.24 15.09
CA THR A 95 -0.50 -10.76 14.88
C THR A 95 -0.49 -9.37 14.26
N ILE A 96 0.67 -8.73 14.39
CA ILE A 96 0.95 -7.43 13.81
C ILE A 96 1.81 -7.67 12.57
N ALA A 97 1.24 -7.49 11.37
CA ALA A 97 1.95 -7.70 10.11
C ALA A 97 2.75 -6.46 9.68
N ALA A 98 3.94 -6.70 9.12
CA ALA A 98 4.84 -5.67 8.63
C ALA A 98 5.63 -6.15 7.40
N SER A 99 6.15 -5.20 6.63
CA SER A 99 7.11 -5.42 5.53
C SER A 99 6.72 -6.54 4.55
N PRO A 100 5.53 -6.49 3.92
CA PRO A 100 5.14 -7.50 2.95
C PRO A 100 5.96 -7.40 1.66
N SER A 101 6.08 -8.52 0.96
CA SER A 101 6.71 -8.69 -0.34
C SER A 101 5.89 -9.68 -1.16
N ILE A 102 5.90 -9.56 -2.49
CA ILE A 102 5.06 -10.38 -3.38
C ILE A 102 5.85 -10.82 -4.62
N SER A 103 5.63 -12.06 -5.09
CA SER A 103 6.23 -12.56 -6.33
C SER A 103 5.59 -11.91 -7.58
N SER A 104 6.28 -11.93 -8.72
CA SER A 104 5.81 -11.24 -9.94
C SER A 104 4.54 -11.82 -10.54
N ASP A 105 4.30 -13.12 -10.35
CA ASP A 105 3.04 -13.79 -10.70
C ASP A 105 1.93 -13.54 -9.66
N GLY A 106 2.27 -12.87 -8.56
CA GLY A 106 1.42 -12.62 -7.42
C GLY A 106 1.14 -13.83 -6.55
N ARG A 107 1.62 -15.04 -6.84
CA ARG A 107 1.23 -16.25 -6.09
C ARG A 107 1.71 -16.22 -4.64
N TRP A 108 2.93 -15.75 -4.41
CA TRP A 108 3.58 -15.82 -3.11
C TRP A 108 3.59 -14.46 -2.45
N ILE A 109 3.20 -14.41 -1.18
CA ILE A 109 3.35 -13.24 -0.33
C ILE A 109 4.19 -13.63 0.88
N ALA A 110 5.27 -12.90 1.12
CA ALA A 110 6.07 -13.03 2.33
C ALA A 110 5.90 -11.77 3.18
N PHE A 111 5.83 -11.91 4.49
CA PHE A 111 5.71 -10.78 5.41
C PHE A 111 6.27 -11.15 6.77
N SER A 112 6.69 -10.16 7.54
CA SER A 112 7.02 -10.36 8.95
C SER A 112 5.76 -10.20 9.80
N ALA A 113 5.58 -11.04 10.81
CA ALA A 113 4.49 -10.88 11.76
C ALA A 113 4.97 -11.10 13.19
N SER A 114 4.57 -10.22 14.09
CA SER A 114 4.90 -10.32 15.52
C SER A 114 3.80 -11.05 16.29
N ARG A 115 4.20 -12.06 17.07
CA ARG A 115 3.32 -12.76 18.02
C ARG A 115 4.02 -12.87 19.37
N GLN A 116 3.38 -12.36 20.42
CA GLN A 116 3.91 -12.42 21.80
C GLN A 116 5.35 -11.86 21.94
N GLY A 117 5.68 -10.82 21.17
CA GLY A 117 6.97 -10.13 21.23
C GLY A 117 8.08 -10.72 20.36
N ARG A 118 7.85 -11.85 19.66
CA ARG A 118 8.80 -12.37 18.67
C ARG A 118 8.27 -12.15 17.25
N THR A 119 9.16 -11.70 16.36
CA THR A 119 8.84 -11.52 14.94
C THR A 119 9.41 -12.67 14.11
N ASP A 120 8.53 -13.32 13.35
CA ASP A 120 8.86 -14.40 12.43
C ASP A 120 8.49 -14.00 10.98
N ILE A 121 9.10 -14.65 9.99
CA ILE A 121 8.71 -14.53 8.58
C ILE A 121 7.65 -15.56 8.24
N TYR A 122 6.54 -15.08 7.69
CA TYR A 122 5.45 -15.90 7.17
C TYR A 122 5.46 -15.89 5.65
N LEU A 123 5.06 -17.01 5.07
CA LEU A 123 4.88 -17.19 3.65
C LEU A 123 3.48 -17.70 3.36
N TYR A 124 2.79 -17.04 2.45
CA TYR A 124 1.44 -17.36 2.02
C TYR A 124 1.41 -17.76 0.53
N ASP A 125 0.75 -18.88 0.24
CA ASP A 125 0.43 -19.35 -1.11
C ASP A 125 -1.01 -18.95 -1.47
N ARG A 126 -1.18 -17.99 -2.38
CA ARG A 126 -2.50 -17.56 -2.87
C ARG A 126 -3.26 -18.62 -3.66
N THR A 127 -2.58 -19.63 -4.19
CA THR A 127 -3.24 -20.69 -4.97
C THR A 127 -3.93 -21.70 -4.05
N THR A 128 -3.31 -22.00 -2.92
CA THR A 128 -3.81 -23.00 -1.96
C THR A 128 -4.43 -22.37 -0.71
N ASN A 129 -4.37 -21.04 -0.57
CA ASN A 129 -4.71 -20.29 0.64
C ASN A 129 -3.99 -20.81 1.89
N GLN A 130 -2.75 -21.27 1.72
CA GLN A 130 -1.96 -21.82 2.82
C GLN A 130 -0.97 -20.79 3.34
N LEU A 131 -1.03 -20.55 4.64
CA LEU A 131 -0.05 -19.76 5.39
C LEU A 131 0.88 -20.69 6.16
N ARG A 132 2.20 -20.42 6.11
CA ARG A 132 3.19 -21.09 6.97
C ARG A 132 4.16 -20.10 7.59
N ASN A 133 4.58 -20.38 8.83
CA ASN A 133 5.71 -19.70 9.45
C ASN A 133 7.02 -20.32 8.90
N LEU A 134 7.76 -19.56 8.09
CA LEU A 134 8.96 -20.03 7.41
C LEU A 134 10.15 -20.16 8.37
N THR A 135 10.21 -19.31 9.39
CA THR A 135 11.38 -19.18 10.28
C THR A 135 11.15 -19.79 11.67
N GLN A 136 10.01 -20.46 11.89
CA GLN A 136 9.65 -21.07 13.17
C GLN A 136 10.76 -21.95 13.77
N ALA A 137 11.42 -22.74 12.92
CA ALA A 137 12.47 -23.67 13.35
C ALA A 137 13.78 -22.96 13.76
N LEU A 138 13.99 -21.71 13.33
CA LEU A 138 15.22 -20.96 13.62
C LEU A 138 15.26 -20.47 15.07
N GLN A 139 14.10 -20.20 15.68
CA GLN A 139 13.99 -19.64 17.04
C GLN A 139 14.80 -18.34 17.25
N LEU A 140 14.93 -17.53 16.19
CA LEU A 140 15.61 -16.24 16.17
C LEU A 140 14.65 -15.15 15.70
N GLU A 141 14.88 -13.90 16.08
CA GLU A 141 14.10 -12.80 15.50
C GLU A 141 14.44 -12.62 14.02
N THR A 142 13.39 -12.40 13.22
CA THR A 142 13.51 -12.20 11.78
C THR A 142 12.59 -11.08 11.30
N ARG A 143 13.01 -10.33 10.29
CA ARG A 143 12.21 -9.21 9.75
C ARG A 143 12.55 -8.88 8.30
N ASN A 144 11.77 -7.97 7.72
CA ASN A 144 12.00 -7.37 6.40
C ASN A 144 12.24 -8.39 5.27
N PRO A 145 11.30 -9.33 5.02
CA PRO A 145 11.47 -10.32 3.97
C PRO A 145 11.35 -9.69 2.57
N GLN A 146 12.05 -10.26 1.60
CA GLN A 146 11.98 -9.92 0.18
C GLN A 146 11.95 -11.20 -0.66
N LEU A 147 10.89 -11.38 -1.45
CA LEU A 147 10.76 -12.48 -2.42
C LEU A 147 11.55 -12.18 -3.69
N SER A 148 12.15 -13.21 -4.30
CA SER A 148 12.60 -13.13 -5.68
C SER A 148 11.41 -13.03 -6.64
N ALA A 149 11.64 -12.51 -7.85
CA ALA A 149 10.58 -12.30 -8.84
C ALA A 149 9.79 -13.59 -9.17
N ASP A 150 10.47 -14.73 -9.24
CA ASP A 150 9.91 -16.07 -9.47
C ASP A 150 9.36 -16.74 -8.17
N GLY A 151 9.49 -16.07 -7.02
CA GLY A 151 9.10 -16.59 -5.72
C GLY A 151 9.88 -17.82 -5.25
N SER A 152 11.03 -18.15 -5.86
CA SER A 152 11.83 -19.33 -5.48
C SER A 152 12.73 -19.09 -4.26
N ARG A 153 13.06 -17.84 -3.96
CA ARG A 153 13.98 -17.42 -2.89
C ARG A 153 13.39 -16.30 -2.06
N ILE A 154 13.83 -16.24 -0.81
CA ILE A 154 13.44 -15.22 0.16
C ILE A 154 14.72 -14.75 0.87
N ALA A 155 14.98 -13.45 0.81
CA ALA A 155 16.01 -12.79 1.64
C ALA A 155 15.33 -12.10 2.83
N PHE A 156 15.95 -12.11 4.00
CA PHE A 156 15.43 -11.43 5.19
C PHE A 156 16.56 -11.09 6.18
N GLU A 157 16.25 -10.20 7.12
CA GLU A 157 17.14 -9.89 8.24
C GLU A 157 16.93 -10.89 9.37
N ILE A 158 18.02 -11.40 9.94
CA ILE A 158 18.01 -12.34 11.07
C ILE A 158 18.89 -11.80 12.21
N GLU A 159 18.37 -11.89 13.43
CA GLU A 159 19.11 -11.49 14.63
C GLU A 159 19.97 -12.66 15.15
N ARG A 160 21.24 -12.38 15.42
CA ARG A 160 22.19 -13.29 16.03
C ARG A 160 23.04 -12.53 17.05
N SER A 161 22.82 -12.78 18.33
CA SER A 161 23.66 -12.27 19.43
C SER A 161 23.81 -10.74 19.45
N GLY A 162 22.72 -10.03 19.19
CA GLY A 162 22.62 -8.58 19.13
C GLY A 162 22.94 -7.97 17.77
N GLN A 163 23.35 -8.77 16.78
CA GLN A 163 23.68 -8.32 15.43
C GLN A 163 22.61 -8.77 14.43
N TRP A 164 22.26 -7.89 13.48
CA TRP A 164 21.40 -8.23 12.35
C TRP A 164 22.26 -8.62 11.15
N ASP A 165 22.00 -9.81 10.60
CA ASP A 165 22.63 -10.36 9.41
C ASP A 165 21.61 -10.56 8.29
N ILE A 166 22.09 -10.74 7.06
CA ILE A 166 21.25 -11.10 5.92
C ILE A 166 21.25 -12.62 5.73
N ALA A 167 20.07 -13.20 5.69
CA ALA A 167 19.84 -14.61 5.39
C ALA A 167 19.13 -14.74 4.04
N ILE A 168 19.49 -15.77 3.27
CA ILE A 168 18.78 -16.15 2.05
C ILE A 168 18.34 -17.60 2.17
N TYR A 169 17.06 -17.86 1.91
CA TYR A 169 16.46 -19.19 1.97
C TYR A 169 15.73 -19.47 0.66
N THR A 170 15.63 -20.76 0.31
CA THR A 170 14.62 -21.20 -0.65
C THR A 170 13.24 -20.95 -0.07
N ARG A 171 12.24 -20.83 -0.94
CA ARG A 171 10.84 -20.72 -0.52
C ARG A 171 10.44 -21.81 0.47
N ASP A 172 11.01 -23.01 0.35
CA ASP A 172 10.75 -24.19 1.17
C ASP A 172 11.55 -24.26 2.48
N GLY A 173 12.22 -23.16 2.86
CA GLY A 173 12.87 -23.03 4.16
C GLY A 173 14.26 -23.66 4.23
N GLN A 174 14.93 -23.87 3.10
CA GLN A 174 16.33 -24.32 3.08
C GLN A 174 17.28 -23.14 2.94
N PRO A 175 18.35 -23.03 3.76
CA PRO A 175 19.31 -21.94 3.63
C PRO A 175 20.06 -22.02 2.30
N ILE A 176 20.34 -20.87 1.70
CA ILE A 176 21.17 -20.72 0.50
C ILE A 176 22.48 -20.08 0.94
N ASN A 177 23.57 -20.85 0.82
CA ASN A 177 24.90 -20.31 1.07
C ASN A 177 25.32 -19.43 -0.11
N VAL A 178 25.48 -18.14 0.17
CA VAL A 178 26.13 -17.20 -0.76
C VAL A 178 27.59 -17.09 -0.31
N PRO A 179 28.56 -17.46 -1.16
CA PRO A 179 29.98 -17.35 -0.84
C PRO A 179 30.46 -15.90 -0.74
#